data_AF-A0A7W0KEI4-F1
#
_entry.id   AF-A0A7W0KEI4-F1
#
_cell.length_a   1.000
_cell.length_b   1.000
_cell.length_c   1.000
_cell.angle_alpha   90.00
_cell.angle_beta   90.00
_cell.angle_gamma   90.00
#
_symmetry.space_group_name_H-M   'P 1'
#
loop_
_entity.id
_entity.type
_entity.pdbx_description
1 polymer ?
#
loop_
_entity_poly.entity_id
_entity_poly.type
_entity_poly.pdbx_seq_one_letter_code
_entity_poly.pdbx_strand_id
1 'polypeptide(L)'
;IRPDLLGALYTAVAVALSRVETMAIDRLPRLADFATWVEASAPAFGWDEGAFIDVLESSRAVASAMAVDASPIGPLIVAFMKDHAHWAGTSSELLTHLKQLADEDARRARSFP
;
A
#
# COMPACT_ATOMS: atom_id res chain seq x y z
N ILE A 1 -2.97 -19.95 26.86
CA ILE A 1 -4.03 -19.42 25.96
C ILE A 1 -4.93 -18.53 26.81
N ARG A 2 -5.20 -17.29 26.40
CA ARG A 2 -6.02 -16.33 27.17
C ARG A 2 -7.47 -16.41 26.63
N PRO A 3 -8.43 -16.97 27.38
CA PRO A 3 -9.78 -17.27 26.88
C PRO A 3 -10.51 -16.02 26.37
N ASP A 4 -10.29 -14.87 26.99
CA ASP A 4 -10.95 -13.61 26.61
C ASP A 4 -10.50 -13.11 25.22
N LEU A 5 -9.23 -13.29 24.86
CA LEU A 5 -8.72 -12.93 23.53
C LEU A 5 -9.37 -13.78 22.44
N LEU A 6 -9.55 -15.07 22.73
CA LEU A 6 -10.19 -15.98 21.79
C LEU A 6 -11.69 -15.67 21.66
N GLY A 7 -12.35 -15.32 22.76
CA GLY A 7 -13.73 -14.82 22.76
C GLY A 7 -13.90 -13.59 21.88
N ALA A 8 -13.03 -12.58 22.05
CA ALA A 8 -13.05 -11.37 21.23
C ALA A 8 -12.86 -11.66 19.73
N LEU A 9 -11.95 -12.59 19.38
CA LEU A 9 -11.74 -12.99 17.99
C LEU A 9 -12.99 -13.64 17.40
N TYR A 10 -13.65 -14.55 18.12
CA TYR A 10 -14.88 -15.18 17.65
C TYR A 10 -16.03 -14.19 17.52
N THR A 11 -16.14 -13.21 18.43
CA THR A 11 -17.11 -12.12 18.30
C THR A 11 -16.88 -11.34 17.01
N ALA A 12 -15.62 -10.98 16.70
CA ALA A 12 -15.28 -10.28 15.47
C ALA A 12 -15.65 -11.09 14.22
N VAL A 13 -15.36 -12.40 14.21
CA VAL A 13 -15.73 -13.29 13.11
C VAL A 13 -17.24 -13.35 12.92
N ALA A 14 -18.02 -13.52 14.01
CA ALA A 14 -19.48 -13.58 13.93
C ALA A 14 -20.09 -12.29 13.38
N VAL A 15 -19.58 -11.13 13.85
CA VAL A 15 -20.00 -9.82 13.34
C VAL A 15 -19.67 -9.67 11.86
N ALA A 16 -18.45 -10.02 11.45
CA ALA A 16 -18.02 -9.96 10.05
C ALA A 16 -18.94 -10.80 9.14
N LEU A 17 -19.19 -12.06 9.50
CA LEU A 17 -20.05 -12.96 8.73
C LEU A 17 -21.47 -12.43 8.57
N SER A 18 -22.03 -11.75 9.58
CA SER A 18 -23.38 -11.17 9.51
C SER A 18 -23.48 -9.92 8.61
N ARG A 19 -22.36 -9.24 8.34
CA ARG A 19 -22.32 -7.94 7.66
C ARG A 19 -21.69 -8.00 6.28
N VAL A 20 -20.76 -8.91 6.03
CA VAL A 20 -19.91 -8.93 4.82
C VAL A 20 -20.70 -8.97 3.51
N GLU A 21 -21.87 -9.61 3.48
CA GLU A 21 -22.70 -9.69 2.28
C GLU A 21 -23.61 -8.46 2.05
N THR A 22 -23.86 -7.66 3.09
CA THR A 22 -24.81 -6.53 3.04
C THR A 22 -24.14 -5.17 3.12
N MET A 23 -22.87 -5.13 3.51
CA MET A 23 -22.08 -3.91 3.61
C MET A 23 -21.68 -3.40 2.22
N ALA A 24 -21.79 -2.08 2.03
CA ALA A 24 -21.24 -1.38 0.88
C ALA A 24 -19.97 -0.63 1.30
N ILE A 25 -18.92 -0.71 0.48
CA ILE A 25 -17.69 0.06 0.67
C ILE A 25 -17.55 0.99 -0.53
N ASP A 26 -17.60 2.29 -0.27
CA ASP A 26 -17.56 3.33 -1.33
C ASP A 26 -16.26 3.28 -2.15
N ARG A 27 -15.15 2.90 -1.51
CA ARG A 27 -13.83 2.84 -2.13
C ARG A 27 -13.10 1.55 -1.76
N LEU A 28 -13.02 0.63 -2.71
CA LEU A 28 -12.30 -0.63 -2.52
C LEU A 28 -10.77 -0.42 -2.63
N PRO A 29 -9.99 -0.70 -1.57
CA PRO A 29 -8.53 -0.65 -1.63
C PRO A 29 -7.95 -1.88 -2.34
N ARG A 30 -6.63 -1.91 -2.54
CA ARG A 30 -5.95 -3.18 -2.87
C ARG A 30 -6.19 -4.18 -1.72
N LEU A 31 -6.36 -5.46 -2.07
CA LEU A 31 -6.86 -6.52 -1.17
C LEU A 31 -8.32 -6.29 -0.75
N ALA A 32 -9.19 -5.96 -1.72
CA ALA A 32 -10.59 -5.64 -1.49
C ALA A 32 -11.33 -6.66 -0.61
N ASP A 33 -11.17 -7.96 -0.84
CA ASP A 33 -11.82 -8.99 -0.03
C ASP A 33 -11.39 -8.94 1.45
N PHE A 34 -10.08 -8.76 1.68
CA PHE A 34 -9.53 -8.63 3.02
C PHE A 34 -10.01 -7.35 3.70
N ALA A 35 -9.97 -6.22 2.99
CA ALA A 35 -10.45 -4.95 3.51
C ALA A 35 -11.94 -5.03 3.86
N THR A 36 -12.74 -5.63 2.99
CA THR A 36 -14.17 -5.83 3.22
C THR A 36 -14.42 -6.69 4.46
N TRP A 37 -13.65 -7.75 4.65
CA TRP A 37 -13.83 -8.65 5.78
C TRP A 37 -13.44 -7.99 7.12
N VAL A 38 -12.34 -7.24 7.16
CA VAL A 38 -11.92 -6.52 8.37
C VAL A 38 -12.87 -5.37 8.69
N GLU A 39 -13.29 -4.61 7.67
CA GLU A 39 -14.26 -3.53 7.83
C GLU A 39 -15.62 -4.06 8.31
N ALA A 40 -16.05 -5.23 7.81
CA ALA A 40 -17.24 -5.92 8.31
C ALA A 40 -17.11 -6.31 9.79
N SER A 41 -15.89 -6.56 10.29
CA SER A 41 -15.61 -6.87 11.69
C SER A 41 -15.49 -5.63 12.60
N ALA A 42 -15.31 -4.43 12.04
CA ALA A 42 -14.99 -3.19 12.77
C ALA A 42 -15.86 -2.88 14.00
N PRO A 43 -17.20 -3.08 13.99
CA PRO A 43 -18.05 -2.82 15.15
C PRO A 43 -17.75 -3.73 16.35
N ALA A 44 -17.23 -4.94 16.12
CA ALA A 44 -16.83 -5.84 17.21
C ALA A 44 -15.65 -5.26 18.02
N PHE A 45 -14.88 -4.37 17.42
CA PHE A 45 -13.77 -3.65 18.04
C PHE A 45 -14.12 -2.21 18.43
N GLY A 46 -15.36 -1.77 18.16
CA GLY A 46 -15.81 -0.40 18.39
C GLY A 46 -15.13 0.63 17.48
N TRP A 47 -14.69 0.22 16.29
CA TRP A 47 -14.09 1.12 15.31
C TRP A 47 -15.17 1.83 14.49
N ASP A 48 -14.88 3.08 14.13
CA ASP A 48 -15.69 3.85 13.19
C ASP A 48 -15.61 3.23 11.79
N GLU A 49 -16.68 3.38 11.02
CA GLU A 49 -16.73 2.92 9.62
C GLU A 49 -15.70 3.66 8.76
N GLY A 50 -14.96 2.90 7.94
CA GLY A 50 -13.89 3.38 7.07
C GLY A 50 -12.54 3.56 7.78
N ALA A 51 -12.49 3.54 9.12
CA ALA A 51 -11.26 3.80 9.86
C ALA A 51 -10.15 2.77 9.54
N PHE A 52 -10.52 1.50 9.34
CA PHE A 52 -9.55 0.48 8.97
C PHE A 52 -9.00 0.72 7.56
N ILE A 53 -9.85 1.08 6.60
CA ILE A 53 -9.44 1.38 5.23
C ILE A 53 -8.46 2.56 5.19
N ASP A 54 -8.71 3.63 5.95
CA ASP A 54 -7.82 4.79 6.02
C ASP A 54 -6.43 4.42 6.57
N VAL A 55 -6.40 3.59 7.62
CA VAL A 55 -5.14 3.08 8.19
C VAL A 55 -4.42 2.14 7.23
N LEU A 56 -5.16 1.27 6.52
CA LEU A 56 -4.60 0.36 5.54
C LEU A 56 -3.96 1.14 4.37
N GLU A 57 -4.67 2.12 3.81
CA GLU A 57 -4.18 2.93 2.70
C GLU A 57 -2.97 3.78 3.09
N SER A 58 -3.00 4.43 4.26
CA SER A 58 -1.85 5.19 4.76
C SER A 58 -0.63 4.30 4.99
N SER A 59 -0.82 3.13 5.60
CA SER A 59 0.26 2.14 5.81
C SER A 59 0.85 1.65 4.49
N ARG A 60 0.01 1.42 3.48
CA ARG A 60 0.45 1.03 2.13
C ARG A 60 1.21 2.14 1.41
N ALA A 61 0.77 3.39 1.55
CA ALA A 61 1.45 4.54 0.97
C ALA A 61 2.85 4.70 1.57
N VAL A 62 2.98 4.60 2.90
CA VAL A 62 4.27 4.64 3.59
C VAL A 62 5.18 3.50 3.15
N ALA A 63 4.67 2.26 3.11
CA ALA A 63 5.45 1.11 2.66
C ALA A 63 5.93 1.26 1.20
N SER A 64 5.09 1.84 0.34
CA SER A 64 5.45 2.10 -1.06
C SER A 64 6.53 3.18 -1.18
N ALA A 65 6.41 4.28 -0.41
CA ALA A 65 7.41 5.34 -0.38
C ALA A 65 8.77 4.81 0.13
N MET A 66 8.76 4.03 1.22
CA MET A 66 9.98 3.39 1.74
C MET A 66 10.63 2.45 0.71
N ALA A 67 9.83 1.70 -0.06
CA ALA A 67 10.36 0.83 -1.10
C ALA A 67 10.98 1.62 -2.26
N VAL A 68 10.42 2.79 -2.60
CA VAL A 68 11.01 3.71 -3.58
C VAL A 68 12.32 4.29 -3.06
N ASP A 69 12.34 4.80 -1.82
CA ASP A 69 13.53 5.42 -1.22
C ASP A 69 14.68 4.42 -1.00
N ALA A 70 14.36 3.15 -0.73
CA ALA A 70 15.36 2.08 -0.58
C ALA A 70 15.97 1.65 -1.93
N SER A 71 15.38 2.04 -3.06
CA SER A 71 15.85 1.70 -4.40
C SER A 71 16.80 2.76 -4.93
N PRO A 72 17.99 2.40 -5.46
CA PRO A 72 18.91 3.39 -6.02
C PRO A 72 18.38 4.08 -7.29
N ILE A 73 17.35 3.52 -7.96
CA ILE A 73 16.69 4.13 -9.11
C ILE A 73 15.39 4.85 -8.75
N GLY A 74 14.80 4.56 -7.58
CA GLY A 74 13.50 5.08 -7.17
C GLY A 74 13.45 6.61 -7.10
N PRO A 75 14.35 7.27 -6.36
CA PRO A 75 14.44 8.73 -6.31
C PRO A 75 14.71 9.36 -7.67
N LEU A 76 15.45 8.69 -8.56
CA LEU A 76 15.72 9.17 -9.92
C LEU A 76 14.46 9.18 -10.77
N ILE A 77 13.62 8.14 -10.68
CA ILE A 77 12.33 8.09 -11.36
C ILE A 77 11.42 9.20 -10.85
N VAL A 78 11.37 9.40 -9.53
CA VAL A 78 10.58 10.50 -8.93
C VAL A 78 11.07 11.86 -9.42
N ALA A 79 12.39 12.08 -9.44
CA ALA A 79 12.98 13.32 -9.95
C ALA A 79 12.68 13.53 -11.43
N PHE A 80 12.83 12.49 -12.26
CA PHE A 80 12.53 12.54 -13.68
C PHE A 80 11.06 12.89 -13.96
N MET A 81 10.13 12.29 -13.21
CA MET A 81 8.69 12.53 -13.38
C MET A 81 8.20 13.87 -12.81
N LYS A 82 8.99 14.61 -12.01
CA LYS A 82 8.59 15.96 -11.55
C LYS A 82 8.31 16.91 -12.70
N ASP A 83 9.10 16.81 -13.77
CA ASP A 83 8.96 17.66 -14.97
C ASP A 83 8.14 17.00 -16.09
N HIS A 84 7.67 15.77 -15.88
CA HIS A 84 6.95 14.97 -16.88
C HIS A 84 5.63 14.47 -16.31
N ALA A 85 4.51 15.06 -16.73
CA ALA A 85 3.19 14.55 -16.37
C ALA A 85 2.93 13.13 -16.92
N HIS A 86 3.61 12.77 -18.01
CA HIS A 86 3.57 11.45 -18.63
C HIS A 86 4.92 11.19 -19.31
N TRP A 87 5.32 9.92 -19.37
CA TRP A 87 6.47 9.49 -20.14
C TRP A 87 6.09 8.25 -20.97
N ALA A 88 6.59 8.20 -22.20
CA ALA A 88 6.42 7.07 -23.11
C ALA A 88 7.73 6.83 -23.86
N GLY A 89 8.13 5.56 -23.94
CA GLY A 89 9.38 5.12 -24.56
C GLY A 89 9.72 3.71 -24.11
N THR A 90 10.92 3.26 -24.48
CA THR A 90 11.46 1.97 -24.05
C THR A 90 12.15 2.07 -22.69
N SER A 91 12.20 0.97 -21.95
CA SER A 91 12.90 0.92 -20.66
C SER A 91 14.38 1.31 -20.78
N SER A 92 15.03 1.05 -21.93
CA SER A 92 16.40 1.45 -22.21
C SER A 92 16.57 2.96 -22.40
N GLU A 93 15.61 3.62 -23.06
CA GLU A 93 15.60 5.08 -23.19
C GLU A 93 15.40 5.74 -21.83
N LEU A 94 14.46 5.24 -21.02
CA LEU A 94 14.28 5.72 -19.65
C LEU A 94 15.56 5.55 -18.83
N LEU A 95 16.19 4.37 -18.88
CA LEU A 95 17.43 4.12 -18.15
C LEU A 95 18.54 5.08 -18.56
N THR A 96 18.61 5.45 -19.84
CA THR A 96 19.57 6.45 -20.33
C THR A 96 19.33 7.81 -19.69
N HIS A 97 18.08 8.27 -19.63
CA HIS A 97 17.72 9.52 -18.95
C HIS A 97 18.03 9.47 -17.45
N LEU A 98 17.69 8.36 -16.79
CA LEU A 98 17.95 8.19 -15.35
C LEU A 98 19.45 8.15 -15.04
N LYS A 99 20.26 7.54 -15.91
CA LYS A 99 21.72 7.55 -15.77
C LYS A 99 22.28 8.97 -15.81
N GLN A 100 21.71 9.88 -16.59
CA GLN A 100 22.13 11.29 -16.63
C GLN A 100 21.83 12.02 -15.32
N LEU A 101 20.76 11.65 -14.62
CA LEU A 101 20.37 12.20 -13.31
C LEU A 101 21.11 11.54 -12.14
N ALA A 102 21.59 10.30 -12.32
CA ALA A 102 22.29 9.55 -11.29
C ALA A 102 23.66 10.13 -10.96
N ASP A 103 23.96 10.23 -9.66
CA ASP A 103 25.31 10.46 -9.17
C ASP A 103 26.17 9.17 -9.29
N GLU A 104 27.48 9.31 -9.04
CA GLU A 104 28.42 8.19 -9.18
C GLU A 104 28.13 7.06 -8.18
N ASP A 105 27.59 7.38 -7.00
CA ASP A 105 27.28 6.40 -5.97
C ASP A 105 26.04 5.56 -6.33
N ALA A 106 24.98 6.18 -6.85
CA ALA A 106 23.81 5.46 -7.34
C ALA A 106 24.14 4.55 -8.52
N ARG A 107 24.99 5.01 -9.46
CA ARG A 107 25.43 4.20 -10.62
C ARG A 107 26.24 2.97 -10.24
N ARG A 108 26.94 3.01 -9.10
CA ARG A 108 27.76 1.90 -8.59
C ARG A 108 26.99 0.94 -7.69
N ALA A 109 25.75 1.27 -7.34
CA ALA A 109 24.92 0.40 -6.52
C ALA A 109 24.67 -0.94 -7.24
N ARG A 110 24.82 -2.06 -6.51
CA ARG A 110 24.72 -3.42 -7.08
C ARG A 110 23.36 -3.72 -7.72
N SER A 111 22.30 -3.06 -7.25
CA SER A 111 20.94 -3.19 -7.76
C SER A 111 20.59 -2.15 -8.83
N PHE A 112 21.55 -1.31 -9.26
CA PHE A 112 21.36 -0.36 -10.35
C PHE A 112 21.45 -1.07 -11.72
N PRO A 113 20.49 -0.85 -12.65
CA PRO A 113 20.49 -1.48 -13.98
C PRO A 113 21.50 -0.95 -15.02
#